data_AF-A0A9W2WZN6-F1
#
_entry.id   AF-A0A9W2WZN6-F1
#
_cell.length_a   1.000
_cell.length_b   1.000
_cell.length_c   1.000
_cell.angle_alpha   90.00
_cell.angle_beta   90.00
_cell.angle_gamma   90.00
#
_symmetry.space_group_name_H-M   'P 1'
#
loop_
_entity.id
_entity.type
_entity.pdbx_description
1 polymer ?
#
loop_
_entity_poly.entity_id
_entity_poly.type
_entity_poly.pdbx_seq_one_letter_code
_entity_poly.pdbx_strand_id
1 'polypeptide(L)'
;MESIFHEKQEGSLCAQHCLNNLLQGEYFSPVELSSIAHQLDEEERMRMAEGGVTSEDYRTFLQQPSGNMDDSGFFSIQVISNALKVWGLELILFNSPEYQRLSIDPINERSFICNYKEHWFTVRKLGKQTLV
;
A
#
# COMPACT_ATOMS: atom_id res chain seq x y z
N MET A 1 -22.67 -20.91 -0.30
CA MET A 1 -21.86 -19.98 0.50
C MET A 1 -20.80 -19.45 -0.43
N GLU A 2 -20.74 -18.14 -0.65
CA GLU A 2 -19.53 -17.55 -1.23
C GLU A 2 -18.41 -17.79 -0.22
N SER A 3 -17.38 -18.54 -0.62
CA SER A 3 -16.23 -18.80 0.22
C SER A 3 -15.48 -17.50 0.45
N ILE A 4 -15.28 -17.12 1.71
CA ILE A 4 -14.46 -15.97 2.07
C ILE A 4 -13.01 -16.34 1.84
N PHE A 5 -12.30 -15.53 1.06
CA PHE A 5 -10.86 -15.68 0.91
C PHE A 5 -10.16 -15.00 2.09
N HIS A 6 -9.28 -15.74 2.76
CA HIS A 6 -8.43 -15.23 3.83
C HIS A 6 -7.04 -15.87 3.74
N GLU A 7 -6.07 -15.09 3.30
CA GLU A 7 -4.65 -15.40 3.34
C GLU A 7 -4.13 -15.03 4.73
N LYS A 8 -3.72 -16.04 5.50
CA LYS A 8 -3.10 -15.83 6.82
C LYS A 8 -1.71 -15.28 6.62
N GLN A 9 -1.34 -14.30 7.44
CA GLN A 9 -0.01 -13.74 7.37
C GLN A 9 1.06 -14.74 7.79
N GLU A 10 2.10 -14.85 6.96
CA GLU A 10 3.33 -15.57 7.25
C GLU A 10 4.52 -14.59 7.24
N GLY A 11 5.28 -14.56 8.34
CA GLY A 11 6.38 -13.62 8.51
C GLY A 11 5.92 -12.15 8.58
N SER A 12 6.68 -11.25 7.96
CA SER A 12 6.48 -9.79 8.02
C SER A 12 5.76 -9.20 6.81
N LEU A 13 5.26 -10.04 5.90
CA LEU A 13 4.70 -9.65 4.58
C LEU A 13 3.28 -9.08 4.67
N CYS A 14 3.01 -8.21 5.65
CA CYS A 14 1.67 -7.70 5.94
C CYS A 14 1.02 -6.98 4.75
N ALA A 15 1.78 -6.28 3.90
CA ALA A 15 1.22 -5.60 2.73
C ALA A 15 0.66 -6.57 1.68
N GLN A 16 1.34 -7.70 1.42
CA GLN A 16 0.84 -8.76 0.53
C GLN A 16 -0.51 -9.26 1.02
N HIS A 17 -0.54 -9.75 2.26
CA HIS A 17 -1.74 -10.36 2.84
C HIS A 17 -2.87 -9.34 2.97
N CYS A 18 -2.55 -8.10 3.31
CA CYS A 18 -3.49 -6.99 3.32
C CYS A 18 -4.15 -6.83 1.94
N LEU A 19 -3.37 -6.74 0.86
CA LEU A 19 -3.88 -6.57 -0.50
C LEU A 19 -4.66 -7.79 -1.00
N ASN A 20 -4.17 -9.00 -0.74
CA ASN A 20 -4.84 -10.24 -1.18
C ASN A 20 -6.17 -10.46 -0.43
N ASN A 21 -6.20 -10.19 0.87
CA ASN A 21 -7.44 -10.20 1.64
C ASN A 21 -8.42 -9.11 1.20
N LEU A 22 -7.89 -7.92 0.86
CA LEU A 22 -8.70 -6.85 0.28
C LEU A 22 -9.34 -7.29 -1.03
N LEU A 23 -8.58 -7.87 -1.96
CA LEU A 23 -9.07 -8.23 -3.29
C LEU A 23 -9.80 -9.58 -3.33
N GLN A 24 -9.79 -10.33 -2.21
CA GLN A 24 -10.38 -11.66 -2.09
C GLN A 24 -9.75 -12.69 -3.04
N GLY A 25 -8.42 -12.67 -3.17
CA GLY A 25 -7.64 -13.63 -3.94
C GLY A 25 -6.12 -13.39 -3.85
N GLU A 26 -5.33 -14.38 -4.29
CA GLU A 26 -3.86 -14.34 -4.33
C GLU A 26 -3.38 -13.55 -5.56
N TYR A 27 -3.50 -12.22 -5.51
CA TYR A 27 -3.19 -11.34 -6.64
C TYR A 27 -1.80 -10.72 -6.59
N PHE A 28 -1.21 -10.63 -5.41
CA PHE A 28 0.12 -10.08 -5.20
C PHE A 28 1.02 -11.05 -4.48
N SER A 29 2.28 -11.05 -4.87
CA SER A 29 3.40 -11.73 -4.23
C SER A 29 4.44 -10.72 -3.73
N PRO A 30 5.38 -11.12 -2.84
CA PRO A 30 6.44 -10.23 -2.37
C PRO A 30 7.30 -9.69 -3.51
N VAL A 31 7.53 -10.51 -4.54
CA VAL A 31 8.35 -10.16 -5.70
C VAL A 31 7.70 -9.04 -6.52
N GLU A 32 6.38 -9.11 -6.71
CA GLU A 32 5.63 -8.07 -7.42
C GLU A 32 5.63 -6.76 -6.62
N LEU A 33 5.40 -6.82 -5.31
CA LEU A 33 5.45 -5.62 -4.46
C LEU A 33 6.86 -5.01 -4.40
N SER A 34 7.90 -5.83 -4.39
CA SER A 34 9.30 -5.37 -4.46
C SER A 34 9.60 -4.67 -5.78
N SER A 35 9.05 -5.20 -6.89
CA SER A 35 9.21 -4.58 -8.21
C SER A 35 8.55 -3.19 -8.27
N ILE A 36 7.37 -3.04 -7.65
CA ILE A 36 6.70 -1.73 -7.51
C ILE A 36 7.52 -0.78 -6.64
N ALA A 37 8.06 -1.27 -5.52
CA ALA A 37 8.91 -0.46 -4.63
C ALA A 37 10.16 0.07 -5.35
N HIS A 38 10.87 -0.78 -6.09
CA HIS A 38 12.03 -0.37 -6.86
C HIS A 38 11.71 0.62 -7.96
N GLN A 39 10.55 0.48 -8.64
CA GLN A 39 10.12 1.46 -9.62
C GLN A 39 9.89 2.82 -8.97
N LEU A 40 9.25 2.86 -7.79
CA LEU A 40 9.02 4.10 -7.06
C LEU A 40 10.32 4.75 -6.60
N ASP A 41 11.27 3.96 -6.09
CA ASP A 41 12.60 4.46 -5.70
C ASP A 41 13.32 5.11 -6.89
N GLU A 42 13.23 4.50 -8.07
CA GLU A 42 13.82 5.04 -9.29
C GLU A 42 13.12 6.32 -9.76
N GLU A 43 11.79 6.38 -9.69
CA GLU A 43 11.02 7.60 -9.98
C GLU A 43 11.37 8.74 -9.01
N GLU A 44 11.52 8.44 -7.72
CA GLU A 44 11.97 9.39 -6.69
C GLU A 44 13.40 9.88 -6.97
N ARG A 45 14.31 8.96 -7.33
CA ARG A 45 15.69 9.29 -7.73
C ARG A 45 15.73 10.21 -8.93
N MET A 46 14.91 9.95 -9.95
CA MET A 46 14.84 10.77 -11.15
C MET A 46 14.30 12.17 -10.85
N ARG A 47 13.29 12.30 -9.98
CA ARG A 47 12.80 13.61 -9.53
C ARG A 47 13.85 14.39 -8.75
N MET A 48 14.61 13.73 -7.87
CA MET A 48 15.70 14.38 -7.14
C MET A 48 16.82 14.85 -8.10
N ALA A 49 17.06 14.12 -9.18
CA ALA A 49 18.05 14.52 -10.20
C ALA A 49 17.68 15.83 -10.93
N GLU A 50 16.38 16.18 -11.00
CA GLU A 50 15.92 17.46 -11.58
C GLU A 50 16.42 18.67 -10.78
N GLY A 51 16.69 18.50 -9.48
CA GLY A 51 17.35 19.49 -8.62
C GLY A 51 18.86 19.63 -8.83
N GLY A 52 19.43 18.83 -9.73
CA GLY A 52 20.85 18.80 -10.07
C GLY A 52 21.58 17.61 -9.45
N VAL A 53 22.14 16.75 -10.31
CA VAL A 53 22.85 15.51 -9.91
C VAL A 53 24.14 15.75 -9.11
N THR A 54 24.67 16.98 -9.09
CA THR A 54 25.85 17.35 -8.30
C THR A 54 25.49 17.98 -6.95
N SER A 55 24.21 18.21 -6.68
CA SER A 55 23.74 18.78 -5.43
C SER A 55 24.05 17.87 -4.23
N GLU A 56 24.20 18.47 -3.05
CA GLU A 56 24.37 17.75 -1.80
C GLU A 56 23.13 16.90 -1.47
N ASP A 57 21.93 17.43 -1.76
CA ASP A 57 20.66 16.73 -1.57
C ASP A 57 20.58 15.44 -2.38
N TYR A 58 20.96 15.49 -3.67
CA TYR A 58 20.98 14.29 -4.51
C TYR A 58 21.98 13.24 -4.02
N ARG A 59 23.17 13.67 -3.61
CA ARG A 59 24.20 12.76 -3.06
C ARG A 59 23.76 12.13 -1.74
N THR A 60 23.06 12.89 -0.90
CA THR A 60 22.51 12.40 0.37
C THR A 60 21.40 11.39 0.10
N PHE A 61 20.49 11.69 -0.84
CA PHE A 61 19.42 10.77 -1.25
C PHE A 61 19.98 9.43 -1.74
N LEU A 62 21.03 9.42 -2.56
CA LEU A 62 21.65 8.18 -3.06
C LEU A 62 22.25 7.27 -1.97
N GLN A 63 22.51 7.80 -0.78
CA GLN A 63 23.05 7.03 0.35
C GLN A 63 21.94 6.48 1.25
N GLN A 64 20.71 6.96 1.10
CA GLN A 64 19.58 6.48 1.89
C GLN A 64 19.11 5.12 1.39
N PRO A 65 18.69 4.22 2.30
CA PRO A 65 18.00 3.00 1.90
C PRO A 65 16.66 3.34 1.23
N SER A 66 16.06 2.35 0.56
CA SER A 66 14.72 2.50 -0.01
C SER A 66 13.73 2.94 1.07
N GLY A 67 12.94 3.97 0.76
CA GLY A 67 11.80 4.37 1.58
C GLY A 67 10.55 3.53 1.31
N ASN A 68 10.57 2.73 0.24
CA ASN A 68 9.42 1.97 -0.25
C ASN A 68 9.43 0.50 0.20
N MET A 69 10.59 -0.04 0.54
CA MET A 69 10.78 -1.40 1.04
C MET A 69 11.96 -1.47 2.02
N ASP A 70 11.82 -2.23 3.10
CA ASP A 70 12.93 -2.53 4.02
C ASP A 70 13.32 -4.02 4.04
N ASP A 71 14.43 -4.33 4.70
CA ASP A 71 14.95 -5.70 4.84
C ASP A 71 14.04 -6.61 5.70
N SER A 72 13.07 -6.04 6.41
CA SER A 72 12.09 -6.79 7.19
C SER A 72 10.92 -7.28 6.33
N GLY A 73 10.73 -6.73 5.12
CA GLY A 73 9.57 -7.01 4.26
C GLY A 73 8.41 -6.04 4.48
N PHE A 74 8.65 -4.90 5.12
CA PHE A 74 7.69 -3.80 5.19
C PHE A 74 7.64 -3.07 3.84
N PHE A 75 6.44 -2.66 3.44
CA PHE A 75 6.20 -1.87 2.22
C PHE A 75 5.50 -0.55 2.57
N SER A 76 5.89 0.53 1.88
CA SER A 76 5.29 1.84 2.07
C SER A 76 3.85 1.91 1.56
N ILE A 77 3.14 2.97 1.97
CA ILE A 77 1.81 3.28 1.45
C ILE A 77 1.83 3.57 -0.06
N GLN A 78 2.93 4.11 -0.62
CA GLN A 78 3.04 4.34 -2.05
C GLN A 78 3.03 3.02 -2.83
N VAL A 79 3.68 1.97 -2.32
CA VAL A 79 3.66 0.63 -2.92
C VAL A 79 2.24 0.08 -2.96
N ILE A 80 1.53 0.12 -1.82
CA ILE A 80 0.14 -0.34 -1.70
C ILE A 80 -0.77 0.45 -2.65
N SER A 81 -0.63 1.77 -2.69
CA SER A 81 -1.41 2.62 -3.59
C SER A 81 -1.18 2.27 -5.07
N ASN A 82 0.06 2.08 -5.49
CA ASN A 82 0.37 1.74 -6.89
C ASN A 82 -0.07 0.32 -7.26
N ALA A 83 0.01 -0.64 -6.33
CA ALA A 83 -0.54 -1.98 -6.53
C ALA A 83 -2.05 -1.93 -6.86
N LEU A 84 -2.81 -1.11 -6.12
CA LEU A 84 -4.26 -0.96 -6.33
C LEU A 84 -4.63 -0.27 -7.66
N LYS A 85 -3.77 0.62 -8.17
CA LYS A 85 -4.01 1.29 -9.47
C LYS A 85 -4.12 0.31 -10.63
N VAL A 86 -3.45 -0.84 -10.58
CA VAL A 86 -3.55 -1.90 -11.61
C VAL A 86 -4.99 -2.39 -11.76
N TRP A 87 -5.78 -2.33 -10.69
CA TRP A 87 -7.18 -2.72 -10.64
C TRP A 87 -8.15 -1.53 -10.84
N GLY A 88 -7.64 -0.34 -11.17
CA GLY A 88 -8.42 0.89 -11.25
C GLY A 88 -8.98 1.34 -9.90
N LEU A 89 -8.35 0.91 -8.80
CA LEU A 89 -8.72 1.31 -7.44
C LEU A 89 -7.84 2.45 -6.97
N GLU A 90 -8.44 3.38 -6.23
CA GLU A 90 -7.77 4.52 -5.63
C GLU A 90 -7.82 4.43 -4.10
N LEU A 91 -6.73 4.83 -3.45
CA LEU A 91 -6.63 4.85 -1.99
C LEU A 91 -6.75 6.30 -1.53
N ILE A 92 -7.82 6.59 -0.79
CA ILE A 92 -8.08 7.91 -0.21
C ILE A 92 -7.81 7.84 1.30
N LEU A 93 -7.02 8.79 1.81
CA LEU A 93 -6.79 8.90 3.24
C LEU A 93 -8.09 9.29 3.95
N PHE A 94 -8.50 8.50 4.94
CA PHE A 94 -9.76 8.69 5.67
C PHE A 94 -9.89 10.09 6.31
N ASN A 95 -8.79 10.63 6.83
CA ASN A 95 -8.78 11.96 7.46
C ASN A 95 -8.52 13.11 6.48
N SER A 96 -8.47 12.84 5.18
CA SER A 96 -8.23 13.89 4.18
C SER A 96 -9.46 14.80 4.02
N PRO A 97 -9.27 16.09 3.70
CA PRO A 97 -10.37 16.98 3.32
C PRO A 97 -11.16 16.45 2.12
N GLU A 98 -10.52 15.70 1.24
CA GLU A 98 -11.15 15.06 0.09
C GLU A 98 -12.20 14.05 0.53
N TYR A 99 -11.83 13.08 1.38
CA TYR A 99 -12.76 12.10 1.91
C TYR A 99 -13.89 12.76 2.71
N GLN A 100 -13.56 13.72 3.57
CA GLN A 100 -14.55 14.44 4.39
C GLN A 100 -15.60 15.17 3.55
N ARG A 101 -15.21 15.73 2.40
CA ARG A 101 -16.15 16.41 1.48
C ARG A 101 -17.16 15.46 0.85
N LEU A 102 -16.82 14.18 0.69
CA LEU A 102 -17.75 13.19 0.15
C LEU A 102 -18.95 12.94 1.07
N SER A 103 -18.84 13.28 2.36
CA SER A 103 -19.89 13.09 3.37
C SER A 103 -20.45 11.66 3.39
N ILE A 104 -19.60 10.67 3.12
CA ILE A 104 -19.94 9.25 3.12
C ILE A 104 -19.88 8.75 4.57
N ASP A 105 -20.96 8.10 5.02
CA ASP A 105 -20.92 7.34 6.27
C ASP A 105 -19.98 6.13 6.10
N PRO A 106 -18.91 6.01 6.90
CA PRO A 106 -17.93 4.92 6.79
C PRO A 106 -18.55 3.51 6.81
N ILE A 107 -19.72 3.32 7.40
CA ILE A 107 -20.41 2.02 7.40
C ILE A 107 -20.85 1.55 6.00
N ASN A 108 -20.93 2.49 5.06
CA ASN A 108 -21.32 2.25 3.67
C ASN A 108 -20.12 1.94 2.77
N GLU A 109 -18.90 2.17 3.24
CA GLU A 109 -17.70 1.77 2.51
C GLU A 109 -17.57 0.25 2.42
N ARG A 110 -16.97 -0.20 1.31
CA ARG A 110 -16.77 -1.64 1.06
C ARG A 110 -15.57 -2.18 1.81
N SER A 111 -14.54 -1.37 1.98
CA SER A 111 -13.29 -1.82 2.58
C SER A 111 -12.40 -0.66 2.99
N PHE A 112 -11.54 -0.93 3.97
CA PHE A 112 -10.48 -0.06 4.45
C PHE A 112 -9.17 -0.83 4.48
N ILE A 113 -8.08 -0.12 4.24
CA ILE A 113 -6.74 -0.56 4.62
C ILE A 113 -6.35 0.27 5.85
N CYS A 114 -5.87 -0.41 6.88
CA CYS A 114 -5.45 0.21 8.13
C CYS A 114 -3.95 -0.02 8.34
N ASN A 115 -3.26 1.00 8.87
CA ASN A 115 -1.93 0.86 9.42
C ASN A 115 -1.98 1.08 10.93
N TYR A 116 -1.52 0.11 11.72
CA TYR A 116 -1.33 0.30 13.14
C TYR A 116 0.05 -0.22 13.55
N LYS A 117 0.90 0.65 14.09
CA LYS A 117 2.27 0.31 14.50
C LYS A 117 3.04 -0.43 13.39
N GLU A 118 3.08 0.16 12.19
CA GLU A 118 3.82 -0.38 11.04
C GLU A 118 3.28 -1.73 10.55
N HIS A 119 2.01 -2.02 10.83
CA HIS A 119 1.34 -3.24 10.39
C HIS A 119 0.11 -2.93 9.55
N TRP A 120 0.12 -3.43 8.30
CA TRP A 120 -0.99 -3.30 7.36
C TRP A 120 -2.00 -4.42 7.53
N PHE A 121 -3.28 -4.07 7.60
CA PHE A 121 -4.37 -5.04 7.59
C PHE A 121 -5.60 -4.48 6.89
N THR A 122 -6.47 -5.37 6.43
CA THR A 122 -7.68 -5.03 5.68
C THR A 122 -8.90 -5.15 6.58
N VAL A 123 -9.81 -4.21 6.48
CA VAL A 123 -11.19 -4.35 6.97
C VAL A 123 -12.10 -4.39 5.76
N ARG A 124 -12.86 -5.47 5.55
CA ARG A 124 -13.73 -5.62 4.37
C ARG A 124 -15.14 -6.02 4.74
N LYS A 125 -16.12 -5.35 4.14
CA LYS A 125 -17.54 -5.68 4.25
C LYS A 125 -17.88 -6.79 3.25
N LEU A 126 -18.39 -7.91 3.74
CA LEU A 126 -18.88 -9.04 2.96
C LEU A 126 -20.36 -9.28 3.31
N GLY A 127 -21.24 -8.88 2.39
CA GLY A 127 -22.69 -8.89 2.62
C GLY A 127 -23.09 -7.99 3.79
N LYS A 128 -23.60 -8.60 4.87
CA LYS A 128 -24.02 -7.89 6.10
C LYS A 128 -22.96 -7.87 7.20
N GLN A 129 -21.81 -8.49 6.98
CA GLN A 129 -20.76 -8.66 7.99
C GLN A 129 -19.52 -7.86 7.60
N THR A 130 -18.79 -7.36 8.58
CA THR A 130 -17.47 -6.75 8.39
C THR A 130 -16.43 -7.70 8.96
N LEU A 131 -15.41 -8.02 8.17
CA LEU A 131 -14.27 -8.86 8.56
C LEU A 131 -13.01 -8.01 8.67
N VAL A 132 -12.09 -8.47 9.52
CA VAL A 132 -10.74 -7.93 9.75
C VAL A 132 -9.74 -9.05 9.49
#